data_AF-A0A839Q948-F1
#
_entry.id   AF-A0A839Q948-F1
#
_cell.length_a   1.000
_cell.length_b   1.000
_cell.length_c   1.000
_cell.angle_alpha   90.00
_cell.angle_beta   90.00
_cell.angle_gamma   90.00
#
_symmetry.space_group_name_H-M   'P 1'
#
loop_
_entity.id
_entity.type
_entity.pdbx_description
1 polymer ?
#
loop_
_entity_poly.entity_id
_entity_poly.type
_entity_poly.pdbx_seq_one_letter_code
_entity_poly.pdbx_strand_id
1 'polypeptide(L)'
;MRKLLVASLASLSLLFAACGDETPSEQFGFAEVGKSARDRMEANGGMSVQDACQAEVDALSADRLKDLVAAEVVDGCIRANTGDK
;
A
#
# COMPACT_ATOMS: atom_id res chain seq x y z
N MET A 1 50.52 -14.93 27.28
CA MET A 1 50.05 -14.75 25.89
C MET A 1 48.72 -15.49 25.73
N ARG A 2 47.66 -14.78 25.29
CA ARG A 2 46.47 -15.27 24.57
C ARG A 2 45.40 -14.17 24.66
N LYS A 3 45.45 -13.23 23.72
CA LYS A 3 44.34 -12.32 23.38
C LYS A 3 43.97 -12.67 21.95
N LEU A 4 43.01 -13.55 21.78
CA LEU A 4 42.34 -13.85 20.52
C LEU A 4 40.98 -14.42 20.87
N LEU A 5 40.00 -13.53 21.06
CA LEU A 5 38.62 -13.86 20.75
C LEU A 5 38.09 -12.72 19.90
N VAL A 6 37.74 -13.12 18.69
CA VAL A 6 37.27 -12.36 17.55
C VAL A 6 35.99 -11.63 17.94
N ALA A 7 35.99 -10.30 17.79
CA ALA A 7 34.77 -9.52 17.82
C ALA A 7 33.99 -9.79 16.52
N SER A 8 33.21 -10.87 16.50
CA SER A 8 32.09 -11.04 15.57
C SER A 8 31.04 -10.00 15.94
N LEU A 9 31.06 -8.84 15.29
CA LEU A 9 29.94 -7.92 15.32
C LEU A 9 29.62 -7.40 13.92
N ALA A 10 28.32 -7.43 13.63
CA ALA A 10 27.62 -6.81 12.51
C ALA A 10 27.33 -7.68 11.27
N SER A 11 26.73 -8.85 11.47
CA SER A 11 25.63 -9.28 10.60
C SER A 11 24.33 -8.52 11.00
N LEU A 12 24.25 -7.22 10.69
CA LEU A 12 22.95 -6.57 10.55
C LEU A 12 22.40 -7.06 9.18
N SER A 13 21.60 -8.11 9.14
CA SER A 13 20.17 -8.05 9.47
C SER A 13 19.46 -6.92 8.72
N LEU A 14 19.64 -6.83 7.40
CA LEU A 14 18.56 -6.39 6.53
C LEU A 14 17.93 -7.66 5.96
N LEU A 15 17.14 -8.30 6.83
CA LEU A 15 15.98 -9.03 6.39
C LEU A 15 15.25 -8.06 5.46
N PHE A 16 15.40 -8.25 4.15
CA PHE A 16 14.37 -7.82 3.24
C PHE A 16 13.12 -8.45 3.81
N ALA A 17 12.29 -7.60 4.42
CA ALA A 17 10.91 -7.92 4.69
C ALA A 17 10.41 -8.68 3.47
N ALA A 18 9.57 -9.68 3.68
CA ALA A 18 8.79 -10.27 2.61
C ALA A 18 8.00 -9.12 1.93
N CYS A 19 8.63 -8.44 0.98
CA CYS A 19 8.04 -7.48 0.08
C CYS A 19 7.29 -8.36 -0.89
N GLY A 20 5.99 -8.56 -0.64
CA GLY A 20 5.11 -8.84 -1.76
C GLY A 20 5.38 -7.74 -2.78
N ASP A 21 5.69 -8.14 -4.02
CA ASP A 21 5.90 -7.22 -5.13
C ASP A 21 4.56 -6.51 -5.41
N GLU A 22 4.24 -5.48 -4.62
CA GLU A 22 3.12 -4.60 -4.88
C GLU A 22 3.41 -3.83 -6.16
N THR A 23 2.51 -3.92 -7.12
CA THR A 23 2.63 -3.18 -8.37
C THR A 23 2.64 -1.67 -8.10
N PRO A 24 3.21 -0.85 -9.01
CA PRO A 24 3.13 0.61 -8.90
C PRO A 24 1.68 1.12 -8.78
N SER A 25 0.74 0.45 -9.43
CA SER A 25 -0.70 0.72 -9.34
C SER A 25 -1.23 0.47 -7.93
N GLU A 26 -0.92 -0.67 -7.32
CA GLU A 26 -1.33 -0.98 -5.94
C GLU A 26 -0.71 -0.02 -4.93
N GLN A 27 0.57 0.32 -5.08
CA GLN A 27 1.23 1.28 -4.19
C GLN A 27 0.58 2.67 -4.28
N PHE A 28 0.22 3.10 -5.50
CA PHE A 28 -0.53 4.33 -5.71
C PHE A 28 -1.92 4.25 -5.08
N GLY A 29 -2.64 3.15 -5.28
CA GLY A 29 -3.92 2.87 -4.65
C GLY A 29 -3.85 2.94 -3.12
N PHE A 30 -2.83 2.34 -2.53
CA PHE A 30 -2.62 2.31 -1.09
C PHE A 30 -2.32 3.71 -0.52
N ALA A 31 -1.37 4.42 -1.13
CA ALA A 31 -0.87 5.69 -0.59
C ALA A 31 -1.80 6.88 -0.85
N GLU A 32 -2.38 6.96 -2.05
CA GLU A 32 -3.12 8.14 -2.51
C GLU A 32 -4.63 7.93 -2.41
N VAL A 33 -5.14 6.83 -2.99
CA VAL A 33 -6.58 6.56 -3.06
C VAL A 33 -7.13 6.06 -1.72
N GLY A 34 -6.36 5.24 -1.01
CA GLY A 34 -6.75 4.65 0.26
C GLY A 34 -7.17 5.67 1.31
N LYS A 35 -6.42 6.78 1.42
CA LYS A 35 -6.77 7.88 2.33
C LYS A 35 -8.07 8.57 1.94
N SER A 36 -8.23 8.91 0.65
CA SER A 36 -9.43 9.58 0.15
C SER A 36 -10.69 8.73 0.34
N ALA A 37 -10.58 7.42 0.08
CA ALA A 37 -11.66 6.47 0.30
C ALA A 37 -12.06 6.38 1.77
N ARG A 38 -11.09 6.41 2.70
CA ARG A 38 -11.36 6.45 4.13
C ARG A 38 -12.15 7.68 4.54
N ASP A 39 -11.71 8.85 4.10
CA ASP A 39 -12.38 10.12 4.40
C ASP A 39 -13.82 10.12 3.84
N ARG A 40 -14.02 9.53 2.65
CA ARG A 40 -15.37 9.34 2.05
C ARG A 40 -16.23 8.40 2.89
N MET A 41 -15.71 7.28 3.38
CA MET A 41 -16.46 6.36 4.23
C MET A 41 -16.85 7.00 5.56
N GLU A 42 -15.97 7.79 6.17
CA GLU A 42 -16.26 8.54 7.39
C GLU A 42 -17.38 9.58 7.16
N ALA A 43 -17.37 10.24 5.99
CA ALA A 43 -18.43 11.17 5.60
C ALA A 43 -19.76 10.49 5.25
N ASN A 44 -19.71 9.26 4.71
CA ASN A 44 -20.87 8.49 4.27
C ASN A 44 -21.02 7.23 5.13
N GLY A 45 -21.42 7.44 6.39
CA GLY A 45 -21.53 6.37 7.38
C GLY A 45 -22.29 5.14 6.85
N GLY A 46 -21.57 4.04 6.65
CA GLY A 46 -22.11 2.78 6.13
C GLY A 46 -21.73 2.45 4.68
N MET A 47 -20.96 3.29 3.99
CA MET A 47 -20.37 2.95 2.69
C MET A 47 -19.34 1.82 2.84
N SER A 48 -19.33 0.86 1.91
CA SER A 48 -18.35 -0.22 1.91
C SER A 48 -16.99 0.27 1.41
N VAL A 49 -15.91 -0.39 1.85
CA VAL A 49 -14.55 -0.09 1.39
C VAL A 49 -14.43 -0.23 -0.13
N GLN A 50 -15.04 -1.28 -0.70
CA GLN A 50 -15.06 -1.51 -2.14
C GLN A 50 -15.69 -0.34 -2.89
N ASP A 51 -16.88 0.09 -2.46
CA ASP A 51 -17.60 1.18 -3.13
C ASP A 51 -16.85 2.51 -3.01
N ALA A 52 -16.26 2.77 -1.84
CA ALA A 52 -15.46 3.98 -1.63
C ALA A 52 -14.22 4.00 -2.51
N CYS A 53 -13.46 2.89 -2.56
CA CYS A 53 -12.28 2.78 -3.40
C CYS A 53 -12.62 2.88 -4.89
N GLN A 54 -13.67 2.21 -5.35
CA GLN A 54 -14.11 2.30 -6.75
C GLN A 54 -14.53 3.73 -7.10
N ALA A 55 -15.30 4.39 -6.24
CA ALA A 55 -15.73 5.77 -6.46
C ALA A 55 -14.57 6.77 -6.53
N GLU A 56 -13.53 6.57 -5.72
CA GLU A 56 -12.32 7.40 -5.78
C GLU A 56 -11.51 7.15 -7.05
N VAL A 57 -11.35 5.89 -7.47
CA VAL A 57 -10.65 5.56 -8.72
C VAL A 57 -11.41 6.09 -9.94
N ASP A 58 -12.73 5.94 -9.98
CA ASP A 58 -13.59 6.44 -11.06
C ASP A 58 -13.57 7.98 -11.15
N ALA A 59 -13.29 8.67 -10.02
CA ALA A 59 -13.16 10.12 -9.98
C ALA A 59 -11.76 10.62 -10.41
N LEU A 60 -10.78 9.72 -10.59
CA LEU A 60 -9.45 10.11 -11.06
C LEU A 60 -9.49 10.53 -12.54
N SER A 61 -8.67 11.51 -12.89
CA SER A 61 -8.51 11.89 -14.29
C SER A 61 -7.78 10.81 -15.08
N ALA A 62 -8.07 10.71 -16.39
CA ALA A 62 -7.37 9.80 -17.29
C ALA A 62 -5.85 9.99 -17.25
N ASP A 63 -5.36 11.22 -17.05
CA ASP A 63 -3.93 11.51 -16.92
C ASP A 63 -3.29 10.90 -15.66
N ARG A 64 -4.04 10.80 -14.56
CA ARG A 64 -3.58 10.16 -13.32
C ARG A 64 -3.55 8.64 -13.45
N LEU A 65 -4.41 8.08 -14.30
CA LEU A 65 -4.52 6.64 -14.56
C LEU A 65 -3.73 6.16 -15.79
N LYS A 66 -3.14 7.06 -16.59
CA LYS A 66 -2.57 6.73 -17.91
C LYS A 66 -1.54 5.60 -17.91
N ASP A 67 -0.79 5.45 -16.82
CA ASP A 67 0.28 4.46 -16.64
C ASP A 67 -0.06 3.45 -15.53
N LEU A 68 -1.30 3.43 -15.04
CA LEU A 68 -1.76 2.60 -13.92
C LEU A 68 -2.89 1.67 -14.35
N VAL A 69 -3.00 0.51 -13.69
CA VAL A 69 -4.13 -0.40 -13.88
C VAL A 69 -5.18 -0.09 -12.82
N ALA A 70 -6.34 0.41 -13.23
CA ALA A 70 -7.40 0.84 -12.31
C ALA A 70 -7.81 -0.26 -11.30
N ALA A 71 -7.87 -1.51 -11.73
CA ALA A 71 -8.19 -2.63 -10.84
C ALA A 71 -7.13 -2.81 -9.73
N GLU A 72 -5.85 -2.76 -10.08
CA GLU A 72 -4.74 -2.83 -9.11
C GLU A 72 -4.73 -1.61 -8.16
N VAL A 73 -5.12 -0.43 -8.66
CA VAL A 73 -5.30 0.76 -7.80
C VAL A 73 -6.44 0.54 -6.79
N VAL A 74 -7.55 -0.07 -7.21
CA VAL A 74 -8.65 -0.42 -6.30
C VAL A 74 -8.19 -1.44 -5.26
N ASP A 75 -7.46 -2.47 -5.66
CA ASP A 75 -6.93 -3.50 -4.74
C ASP A 75 -5.99 -2.89 -3.69
N GLY A 76 -5.07 -2.01 -4.11
CA GLY A 76 -4.20 -1.27 -3.19
C GLY A 76 -4.97 -0.38 -2.21
N CYS A 77 -6.02 0.29 -2.69
CA CYS A 77 -6.91 1.10 -1.84
C CYS A 77 -7.66 0.26 -0.80
N ILE A 78 -8.17 -0.91 -1.20
CA ILE A 78 -8.89 -1.82 -0.29
C ILE A 78 -7.93 -2.29 0.81
N ARG A 79 -6.72 -2.75 0.45
CA ARG A 79 -5.71 -3.19 1.41
C ARG A 79 -5.33 -2.10 2.42
N ALA A 80 -5.25 -0.84 1.99
CA ALA A 80 -5.00 0.29 2.89
C ALA A 80 -6.11 0.49 3.95
N ASN A 81 -7.34 0.05 3.67
CA ASN A 81 -8.51 0.29 4.50
C ASN A 81 -9.01 -0.95 5.25
N THR A 82 -8.69 -2.16 4.80
CA THR A 82 -9.02 -3.42 5.51
C THR A 82 -7.85 -3.97 6.31
N GLY A 83 -6.61 -3.57 5.99
CA GLY A 83 -5.41 -4.16 6.57
C GLY A 83 -5.09 -5.56 6.06
N ASP A 84 -5.79 -6.02 5.01
CA ASP A 84 -5.48 -7.29 4.34
C ASP A 84 -4.09 -7.19 3.69
N LYS A 85 -3.24 -8.17 4.04
CA LYS A 85 -1.89 -8.32 3.50
C LYS A 85 -1.86 -9.39 2.43
#